data_AF-A0A9E2ZG04-F1
#
_entry.id   AF-A0A9E2ZG04-F1
#
_cell.length_a   1.000
_cell.length_b   1.000
_cell.length_c   1.000
_cell.angle_alpha   90.00
_cell.angle_beta   90.00
_cell.angle_gamma   90.00
#
_symmetry.space_group_name_H-M   'P 1'
#
loop_
_entity.id
_entity.type
_entity.pdbx_description
1 polymer ?
#
loop_
_entity_poly.entity_id
_entity_poly.type
_entity_poly.pdbx_seq_one_letter_code
_entity_poly.pdbx_strand_id
1 'polypeptide(L)' 'MASIPVSVPGARVGVSPEALSRGRVLVVLSVTVFLALLTYYFVGVDEGMISVFGKSMVVHEWVHDSRHFLGFPCH' A
#
# COMPACT_ATOMS: atom_id res chain seq x y z
N MET A 1 -21.16 -44.67 -31.91
CA MET A 1 -20.98 -43.26 -31.50
C MET A 1 -19.60 -43.13 -30.87
N ALA A 2 -18.62 -42.62 -31.61
CA ALA A 2 -17.29 -42.34 -31.09
C ALA A 2 -17.22 -40.84 -30.76
N SER A 3 -17.00 -40.51 -29.49
CA SER A 3 -16.82 -39.15 -29.02
C SER A 3 -15.43 -38.64 -29.39
N ILE A 4 -15.35 -37.57 -30.20
CA ILE A 4 -14.10 -36.88 -30.51
C ILE A 4 -13.72 -36.01 -29.29
N PRO A 5 -12.50 -36.11 -28.75
CA PRO A 5 -12.06 -35.21 -27.69
C PRO A 5 -11.76 -33.83 -28.31
N VAL A 6 -12.56 -32.82 -27.94
CA VAL A 6 -12.26 -31.42 -28.25
C VAL A 6 -11.14 -30.97 -27.30
N SER A 7 -9.93 -30.82 -27.84
CA SER A 7 -8.83 -30.16 -27.13
C SER A 7 -9.05 -28.65 -27.20
N VAL A 8 -9.50 -28.04 -26.10
CA VAL A 8 -9.53 -26.57 -25.96
C VAL A 8 -8.09 -26.07 -25.82
N PRO A 9 -7.59 -25.21 -26.73
CA PRO A 9 -6.28 -24.61 -26.54
C PRO A 9 -6.34 -23.69 -25.31
N GLY A 10 -5.71 -24.12 -24.22
CA GLY A 10 -5.54 -23.26 -23.05
C GLY A 10 -4.65 -22.09 -23.45
N ALA A 11 -5.23 -20.90 -23.57
CA ALA A 11 -4.48 -19.67 -23.79
C ALA A 11 -3.52 -19.47 -22.61
N ARG A 12 -2.24 -19.78 -22.82
CA ARG A 12 -1.20 -19.53 -21.84
C ARG A 12 -0.87 -18.05 -21.90
N VAL A 13 -1.23 -17.29 -20.85
CA VAL A 13 -0.72 -15.93 -20.65
C VAL A 13 0.78 -16.05 -20.44
N GLY A 14 1.55 -15.77 -21.49
CA GLY A 14 3.00 -15.70 -21.41
C GLY A 14 3.39 -14.43 -20.67
N VAL A 15 4.08 -14.56 -19.54
CA VAL A 15 4.77 -13.42 -18.93
C VAL A 15 6.14 -13.33 -19.59
N SER A 16 6.39 -12.24 -20.32
CA SER A 16 7.66 -12.14 -21.01
C SER A 16 8.82 -11.94 -20.01
N PRO A 17 10.01 -12.49 -20.29
CA PRO A 17 11.17 -12.36 -19.41
C PRO A 17 11.55 -10.90 -19.14
N GLU A 18 11.30 -10.00 -20.08
CA GLU A 18 11.52 -8.56 -19.90
C GLU A 18 10.53 -7.93 -18.91
N ALA A 19 9.30 -8.43 -18.81
CA ALA A 19 8.33 -7.98 -17.81
C ALA A 19 8.74 -8.38 -16.39
N LEU A 20 9.40 -9.55 -16.24
CA LEU A 20 9.90 -10.10 -14.97
C LEU A 20 11.40 -9.88 -14.74
N SER A 21 12.03 -8.97 -15.47
CA SER A 21 13.45 -8.66 -15.27
C SER A 21 13.73 -8.37 -13.79
N ARG A 22 14.64 -9.14 -13.17
CA ARG A 22 14.98 -9.03 -11.74
C ARG A 22 15.30 -7.59 -11.32
N GLY A 23 15.99 -6.84 -12.18
CA GLY A 23 16.31 -5.43 -11.94
C GLY A 23 15.07 -4.55 -11.91
N ARG A 24 14.13 -4.74 -12.84
CA ARG A 24 12.87 -3.97 -12.87
C ARG A 24 12.00 -4.28 -11.65
N VAL A 25 11.89 -5.55 -11.29
CA VAL A 25 11.13 -5.98 -10.10
C VAL A 25 11.75 -5.37 -8.84
N LEU A 26 13.08 -5.44 -8.69
CA LEU A 26 13.79 -4.84 -7.57
C LEU A 26 13.51 -3.34 -7.48
N VAL A 27 13.63 -2.61 -8.58
CA VAL A 27 13.38 -1.15 -8.62
C VAL A 27 11.95 -0.83 -8.23
N VAL A 28 10.96 -1.50 -8.83
CA VAL A 28 9.55 -1.25 -8.54
C VAL A 28 9.25 -1.53 -7.07
N LEU A 29 9.65 -2.68 -6.54
CA LEU A 29 9.43 -3.01 -5.14
C LEU A 29 10.16 -2.03 -4.21
N SER A 30 11.39 -1.65 -4.53
CA SER A 30 12.17 -0.71 -3.72
C SER A 30 11.51 0.67 -3.66
N VAL A 31 11.08 1.19 -4.81
CA VAL A 31 10.38 2.48 -4.89
C VAL A 31 9.04 2.40 -4.17
N THR A 32 8.27 1.33 -4.37
CA THR A 32 6.98 1.15 -3.69
C THR A 32 7.16 1.09 -2.18
N VAL A 33 8.10 0.29 -1.67
CA VAL A 33 8.38 0.20 -0.23
C VAL A 33 8.86 1.54 0.31
N PHE A 34 9.76 2.23 -0.40
CA PHE A 34 10.25 3.53 0.01
C PHE A 34 9.10 4.56 0.12
N LEU A 35 8.23 4.63 -0.88
CA LEU A 35 7.07 5.52 -0.86
C LEU A 35 6.09 5.16 0.25
N ALA A 36 5.83 3.86 0.47
CA ALA A 36 4.97 3.41 1.57
C ALA A 36 5.54 3.83 2.93
N LEU A 37 6.84 3.68 3.14
CA LEU A 37 7.52 4.14 4.35
C LEU A 37 7.49 5.66 4.49
N LEU A 38 7.63 6.40 3.39
CA LEU A 38 7.55 7.86 3.39
C LEU A 38 6.15 8.33 3.80
N THR A 39 5.10 7.73 3.23
CA THR A 39 3.71 8.03 3.61
C THR A 39 3.44 7.66 5.06
N TYR A 40 3.88 6.47 5.49
CA TYR A 40 3.74 6.04 6.88
C TYR A 40 4.44 7.00 7.85
N TYR A 41 5.64 7.47 7.50
CA TYR A 41 6.37 8.42 8.31
C TYR A 41 5.61 9.75 8.44
N PHE A 42 5.25 10.41 7.33
CA PHE A 42 4.63 11.73 7.43
C PHE A 42 3.22 11.68 8.04
N VAL A 43 2.37 10.74 7.61
CA VAL A 43 0.97 10.69 8.07
C VAL A 43 0.85 10.04 9.44
N GLY A 44 1.59 8.95 9.67
CA GLY A 44 1.47 8.14 10.88
C GLY A 44 2.40 8.61 11.99
N VAL A 45 3.68 8.81 11.69
CA VAL A 45 4.67 9.20 12.70
C VAL A 45 4.58 10.70 12.96
N ASP A 46 4.92 11.54 11.98
CA ASP A 46 5.15 12.98 12.18
C ASP A 46 3.86 13.74 12.56
N GLU A 47 2.76 13.51 11.83
CA GLU A 47 1.48 14.19 12.07
C GLU A 47 0.51 13.43 12.98
N GLY A 48 0.79 12.16 13.29
CA GLY A 48 -0.12 11.26 14.01
C GLY A 48 0.34 10.89 15.42
N MET A 49 1.62 10.59 15.61
CA MET A 49 2.15 10.06 16.88
C MET A 49 3.13 11.02 17.56
N ILE A 50 4.10 11.56 16.83
CA ILE A 50 5.10 12.51 17.33
C ILE A 50 5.63 13.39 16.19
N SER A 51 5.67 14.71 16.37
CA SER A 51 6.27 15.62 15.40
C SER A 51 7.79 15.72 15.61
N VAL A 52 8.55 15.32 14.59
CA VAL A 52 10.02 15.38 14.57
C VAL A 52 10.50 16.68 13.94
N PHE A 53 9.81 17.17 12.89
CA PHE A 53 10.20 18.37 12.15
C PHE A 53 9.40 19.63 12.52
N GLY A 54 8.43 19.53 13.42
CA GLY A 54 7.52 20.62 13.77
C GLY A 54 7.04 20.59 15.22
N LYS A 55 5.96 21.35 15.46
CA LYS A 55 5.24 21.40 16.76
C LYS A 55 3.73 21.16 16.59
N SER A 56 3.33 20.61 15.46
CA SER A 56 1.92 20.39 15.08
C SER A 56 1.69 18.92 14.73
N MET A 57 0.50 18.42 15.03
CA MET A 57 0.07 17.06 14.68
C MET A 57 -1.37 17.09 14.19
N VAL A 58 -1.58 17.55 12.97
CA VAL A 58 -2.92 17.84 12.44
C VAL A 58 -3.76 16.57 12.35
N VAL A 59 -3.14 15.44 11.96
CA VAL A 59 -3.84 14.16 11.88
C VAL A 59 -4.23 13.67 13.27
N HIS A 60 -3.33 13.79 14.25
CA HIS A 60 -3.63 13.46 15.64
C HIS A 60 -4.82 14.25 16.17
N GLU A 61 -4.79 15.57 16.03
CA GLU A 61 -5.84 16.46 16.52
C GLU A 61 -7.18 16.18 15.83
N TRP A 62 -7.19 15.97 14.51
CA TRP A 62 -8.40 15.64 13.77
C TRP A 62 -9.04 14.32 14.24
N VAL A 63 -8.24 13.26 14.45
CA VAL A 63 -8.75 11.97 14.97
C VAL A 63 -9.20 12.13 16.42
N HIS A 64 -8.41 12.84 17.22
CA HIS A 64 -8.69 13.09 18.63
C HIS A 64 -10.02 13.82 18.81
N ASP A 65 -10.25 14.88 18.03
CA ASP A 65 -11.49 15.66 18.03
C ASP A 65 -12.68 14.86 17.49
N SER A 66 -12.47 14.04 16.46
CA SER A 66 -13.53 13.15 15.94
C SER A 66 -14.00 12.15 17.00
N ARG A 67 -13.09 11.65 17.86
CA ARG A 67 -13.48 10.76 18.96
C ARG A 67 -14.34 11.49 19.99
N HIS A 68 -14.00 12.73 20.32
CA HIS A 68 -14.81 13.56 21.21
C HIS A 68 -16.17 13.87 20.61
N PHE A 69 -16.23 14.15 19.31
CA PHE A 69 -17.48 14.39 18.60
C PHE A 69 -18.42 13.17 18.67
N LEU A 70 -17.86 11.95 18.65
CA LEU A 70 -18.60 10.70 18.81
C LEU A 70 -18.88 10.32 20.28
N GLY A 71 -18.46 11.14 21.25
CA GLY A 71 -18.68 10.94 22.68
C GLY A 71 -17.73 9.93 23.35
N PHE A 72 -16.66 9.51 22.68
CA PHE A 72 -15.66 8.63 23.27
C PHE A 72 -14.74 9.39 24.25
N PRO A 73 -14.39 8.81 25.41
CA PRO A 73 -13.63 9.52 26.44
C PRO A 73 -12.13 9.72 26.11
N CYS A 74 -11.67 10.94 26.47
CA CYS A 74 -10.32 11.45 26.83
C CYS A 74 -9.51 10.74 27.92
N HIS A 75 -8.19 10.54 27.80
CA HIS A 75 -7.25 10.55 28.94
C HIS A 75 -6.12 11.52 28.60
#